data_AF-A0A2N4YM61-F1
#
_entry.id   AF-A0A2N4YM61-F1
#
_cell.length_a   1.000
_cell.length_b   1.000
_cell.length_c   1.000
_cell.angle_alpha   90.00
_cell.angle_beta   90.00
_cell.angle_gamma   90.00
#
_symmetry.space_group_name_H-M   'P 1'
#
loop_
_entity.id
_entity.type
_entity.pdbx_description
1 polymer ?
#
loop_
_entity_poly.entity_id
_entity_poly.type
_entity_poly.pdbx_seq_one_letter_code
_entity_poly.pdbx_strand_id
1 'polypeptide(L)'
;MTATLDSALGYDLFLTPPPLGAAITRRVVARHLGLDADSLLRHLATPGEPIRQGLPGTEATRLQSLLRATGWPATIRPARSAPAVDLSLQPAIWADLSRLSRRLSGLLGREAGSVLSALHRPGGLILPAGDPHHETVQTAARQGLPGLNLISADPATALYDLFPTRMLGPSERAAITRHLCAFETASGGLTGAVAEGLSAPLCQGAMAKLRNAGLIAVNRAFQRFELHLVAVSGWVGRDLADFLALRTGQPRARFEVISPTDPVVLDTALTHAVARQFCADYAAIGLFTRLHLRGLPRNAENPIR
;
A
#
# COMPACT_ATOMS: atom_id res chain seq x y z
N MET A 1 32.58 33.19 -1.70
CA MET A 1 31.38 33.52 -0.90
C MET A 1 30.19 33.59 -1.85
N THR A 2 29.63 32.44 -2.18
CA THR A 2 28.43 32.29 -3.01
C THR A 2 27.23 32.54 -2.10
N ALA A 3 26.62 33.73 -2.23
CA ALA A 3 25.33 34.01 -1.60
C ALA A 3 24.30 33.07 -2.25
N THR A 4 23.96 32.02 -1.53
CA THR A 4 22.89 31.10 -1.87
C THR A 4 21.62 31.92 -1.97
N LEU A 5 21.04 31.97 -3.17
CA LEU A 5 19.63 32.33 -3.39
C LEU A 5 18.76 31.26 -2.73
N ASP A 6 18.80 31.21 -1.40
CA ASP A 6 17.98 30.30 -0.61
C ASP A 6 16.58 30.93 -0.47
N SER A 7 15.80 30.66 -1.51
CA SER A 7 14.35 30.46 -1.52
C SER A 7 13.48 31.38 -0.64
N ALA A 8 12.97 32.47 -1.23
CA ALA A 8 11.82 33.22 -0.69
C ALA A 8 10.52 32.36 -0.60
N LEU A 9 10.54 31.15 -1.14
CA LEU A 9 9.50 30.15 -1.04
C LEU A 9 9.89 29.25 0.14
N GLY A 10 9.19 29.37 1.28
CA GLY A 10 9.45 28.56 2.48
C GLY A 10 9.33 27.05 2.24
N TYR A 11 9.27 26.25 3.29
CA TYR A 11 9.23 24.79 3.22
C TYR A 11 8.00 24.22 3.93
N ASP A 12 7.41 23.21 3.32
CA ASP A 12 6.30 22.45 3.89
C ASP A 12 6.86 21.19 4.56
N LEU A 13 6.45 20.94 5.80
CA LEU A 13 6.86 19.81 6.62
C LEU A 13 5.76 18.76 6.61
N PHE A 14 6.12 17.51 6.31
CA PHE A 14 5.24 16.35 6.26
C PHE A 14 5.68 15.32 7.29
N LEU A 15 4.71 14.70 7.97
CA LEU A 15 4.97 13.56 8.84
C LEU A 15 4.60 12.26 8.11
N THR A 16 5.41 11.23 8.35
CA THR A 16 5.01 9.85 8.08
C THR A 16 4.48 9.24 9.38
N PRO A 17 3.47 8.35 9.34
CA PRO A 17 3.05 7.62 10.52
C PRO A 17 4.25 6.95 11.21
N PRO A 18 4.46 7.17 12.52
CA PRO A 18 5.63 6.65 13.19
C PRO A 18 5.50 5.14 13.46
N PRO A 19 6.63 4.44 13.71
CA PRO A 19 6.61 3.03 14.08
C PRO A 19 5.88 2.78 15.42
N LEU A 20 5.56 1.51 15.67
CA LEU A 20 4.92 1.02 16.92
C LEU A 20 5.82 1.35 18.12
N GLY A 21 5.53 2.44 18.83
CA GLY A 21 6.30 2.91 20.00
C GLY A 21 6.28 4.42 20.19
N ALA A 22 6.06 5.17 19.11
CA ALA A 22 5.98 6.63 19.14
C ALA A 22 4.76 7.22 19.86
N ALA A 23 3.83 6.37 20.33
CA ALA A 23 2.71 6.79 21.17
C ALA A 23 3.20 7.54 22.42
N ILE A 24 4.36 7.16 22.97
CA ILE A 24 4.98 7.78 24.14
C ILE A 24 5.47 9.20 23.83
N THR A 25 6.02 9.41 22.63
CA THR A 25 6.55 10.72 22.20
C THR A 25 5.49 11.62 21.55
N ARG A 26 4.27 11.12 21.32
CA ARG A 26 3.18 11.85 20.66
C ARG A 26 2.89 13.22 21.28
N ARG A 27 2.77 13.30 22.62
CA ARG A 27 2.49 14.58 23.31
C ARG A 27 3.63 15.58 23.17
N VAL A 28 4.88 15.10 23.20
CA VAL A 28 6.07 15.91 23.04
C VAL A 28 6.13 16.48 21.62
N VAL A 29 5.90 15.62 20.62
CA VAL A 29 5.86 16.03 19.20
C VAL A 29 4.73 17.00 18.91
N ALA A 30 3.52 16.73 19.39
CA ALA A 30 2.39 17.65 19.23
C ALA A 30 2.72 19.05 19.77
N ARG A 31 3.33 19.12 20.97
CA ARG A 31 3.77 20.38 21.57
C ARG A 31 4.81 21.10 20.73
N HIS A 32 5.83 20.42 20.23
CA HIS A 32 6.84 21.02 19.35
C HIS A 32 6.28 21.51 18.02
N LEU A 33 5.23 20.83 17.54
CA LEU A 33 4.50 21.24 16.35
C LEU A 33 3.45 22.30 16.64
N GLY A 34 3.22 22.72 17.89
CA GLY A 34 2.17 23.67 18.27
C GLY A 34 0.77 23.15 17.99
N LEU A 35 0.56 21.84 18.12
CA LEU A 35 -0.71 21.14 17.94
C LEU A 35 -1.10 20.43 19.24
N ASP A 36 -2.40 20.17 19.43
CA ASP A 36 -2.85 19.18 20.40
C ASP A 36 -2.67 17.75 19.86
N ALA A 37 -2.76 16.75 20.75
CA ALA A 37 -2.50 15.37 20.40
C ALA A 37 -3.54 14.77 19.43
N ASP A 38 -4.81 15.21 19.50
CA ASP A 38 -5.88 14.69 18.67
C ASP A 38 -5.83 15.28 17.25
N SER A 39 -5.47 16.56 17.14
CA SER A 39 -5.16 17.21 15.86
C SER A 39 -3.97 16.55 15.16
N LEU A 40 -2.92 16.19 15.90
CA LEU A 40 -1.81 15.41 15.34
C LEU A 40 -2.29 14.04 14.82
N LEU A 41 -3.12 13.30 15.58
CA LEU A 41 -3.67 12.02 15.12
C LEU A 41 -4.53 12.15 13.88
N ARG A 42 -5.39 13.17 13.83
CA ARG A 42 -6.23 13.45 12.65
C ARG A 42 -5.37 13.73 11.42
N HIS A 43 -4.29 14.49 11.56
CA HIS A 43 -3.35 14.68 10.46
C HIS A 43 -2.66 13.40 10.02
N LEU A 44 -2.25 12.54 10.96
CA LEU A 44 -1.66 11.24 10.60
C LEU A 44 -2.66 10.30 9.91
N ALA A 45 -3.96 10.48 10.18
CA ALA A 45 -5.03 9.74 9.51
C ALA A 45 -5.30 10.25 8.08
N THR A 46 -4.90 11.48 7.76
CA THR A 46 -5.03 12.11 6.44
C THR A 46 -3.65 12.24 5.78
N PRO A 47 -3.11 11.16 5.18
CA PRO A 47 -1.78 11.20 4.56
C PRO A 47 -1.72 12.20 3.41
N GLY A 48 -0.57 12.87 3.27
CA GLY A 48 -0.26 13.75 2.14
C GLY A 48 -0.47 15.25 2.40
N GLU A 49 -1.07 15.64 3.53
CA GLU A 49 -1.12 17.05 3.93
C GLU A 49 0.13 17.44 4.74
N PRO A 50 0.69 18.64 4.51
CA PRO A 50 1.79 19.14 5.32
C PRO A 50 1.27 19.52 6.71
N ILE A 51 1.99 19.10 7.76
CA ILE A 51 1.67 19.45 9.14
C ILE A 51 1.98 20.92 9.46
N ARG A 52 2.94 21.50 8.73
CA ARG A 52 3.30 22.92 8.76
C ARG A 52 3.68 23.36 7.36
N GLN A 53 3.26 24.57 6.97
CA GLN A 53 3.50 25.12 5.64
C GLN A 53 4.36 26.37 5.72
N GLY A 54 5.13 26.64 4.65
CA GLY A 54 5.84 27.91 4.48
C GLY A 54 6.92 28.22 5.53
N LEU A 55 7.50 27.20 6.17
CA LEU A 55 8.54 27.36 7.18
C LEU A 55 9.83 27.92 6.55
N PRO A 56 10.56 28.83 7.22
CA PRO A 56 11.92 29.17 6.82
C PRO A 56 12.80 27.90 6.76
N GLY A 57 13.71 27.79 5.78
CA GLY A 57 14.49 26.57 5.55
C GLY A 57 15.30 26.10 6.77
N THR A 58 15.84 27.02 7.55
CA THR A 58 16.55 26.74 8.81
C THR A 58 15.63 26.16 9.87
N GLU A 59 14.41 26.69 10.00
CA GLU A 59 13.40 26.21 10.94
C GLU A 59 12.85 24.84 10.52
N ALA A 60 12.55 24.67 9.22
CA ALA A 60 12.10 23.39 8.67
C ALA A 60 13.11 22.27 8.91
N THR A 61 14.40 22.54 8.66
CA THR A 61 15.50 21.59 8.89
C THR A 61 15.65 21.25 10.38
N ARG A 62 15.54 22.25 11.25
CA ARG A 62 15.60 22.06 12.71
C ARG A 62 14.44 21.20 13.20
N LEU A 63 13.21 21.50 12.79
CA LEU A 63 12.01 20.73 13.15
C LEU A 63 12.11 19.30 12.63
N GLN A 64 12.51 19.10 11.37
CA GLN A 64 12.73 17.77 10.80
C GLN A 64 13.73 16.95 11.63
N SER A 65 14.85 17.55 12.01
CA SER A 65 15.88 16.88 12.82
C SER A 65 15.36 16.49 14.20
N LEU A 66 14.61 17.39 14.85
CA LEU A 66 13.99 17.13 16.15
C LEU A 66 12.99 15.98 16.07
N LEU A 67 12.12 15.99 15.06
CA LEU A 67 11.11 14.95 14.85
C LEU A 67 11.78 13.59 14.64
N ARG A 68 12.79 13.53 13.76
CA ARG A 68 13.57 12.30 13.52
C ARG A 68 14.23 11.78 14.80
N ALA A 69 14.79 12.67 15.62
CA ALA A 69 15.39 12.28 16.90
C ALA A 69 14.38 11.70 17.90
N THR A 70 13.10 12.10 17.81
CA THR A 70 12.01 11.55 18.63
C THR A 70 11.36 10.29 18.06
N GLY A 71 11.90 9.74 16.97
CA GLY A 71 11.36 8.58 16.28
C GLY A 71 10.22 8.89 15.31
N TRP A 72 10.01 10.15 14.95
CA TRP A 72 8.98 10.60 14.02
C TRP A 72 9.59 10.92 12.66
N PRO A 73 9.38 10.07 11.63
CA PRO A 73 9.93 10.35 10.31
C PRO A 73 9.25 11.58 9.72
N ALA A 74 10.07 12.56 9.33
CA ALA A 74 9.62 13.81 8.75
C ALA A 74 10.38 14.13 7.46
N THR A 75 9.65 14.71 6.52
CA THR A 75 10.15 15.16 5.21
C THR A 75 9.82 16.64 5.04
N ILE A 76 10.76 17.42 4.52
CA ILE A 76 10.53 18.82 4.12
C ILE A 76 10.51 18.92 2.60
N ARG A 77 9.70 19.84 2.06
CA ARG A 77 9.65 20.16 0.63
C ARG A 77 9.61 21.67 0.42
N PRO A 78 10.14 22.20 -0.68
CA PRO A 78 9.89 23.59 -1.04
C PRO A 78 8.39 23.85 -1.16
N ALA A 79 7.92 24.93 -0.55
CA ALA A 79 6.53 25.36 -0.58
C ALA A 79 6.10 25.62 -2.02
N ARG A 80 4.85 25.25 -2.34
CA ARG A 80 4.26 25.36 -3.69
C ARG A 80 4.94 24.49 -4.75
N SER A 81 5.89 23.62 -4.38
CA SER A 81 6.33 22.57 -5.29
C SER A 81 5.22 21.52 -5.40
N ALA A 82 4.83 21.17 -6.62
CA ALA A 82 3.92 20.05 -6.82
C ALA A 82 4.56 18.78 -6.23
N PRO A 83 3.81 17.95 -5.49
CA PRO A 83 4.37 16.72 -4.95
C PRO A 83 4.84 15.85 -6.11
N ALA A 84 6.10 15.45 -6.05
CA ALA A 84 6.66 14.42 -6.91
C ALA A 84 5.95 13.11 -6.52
N VAL A 85 4.92 12.71 -7.28
CA VAL A 85 4.11 11.52 -6.98
C VAL A 85 4.48 10.37 -7.89
N ASP A 86 4.46 9.15 -7.37
CA ASP A 86 4.43 7.93 -8.17
C ASP A 86 3.00 7.69 -8.66
N LEU A 87 2.85 7.21 -9.90
CA LEU A 87 1.57 6.80 -10.44
C LEU A 87 1.50 5.27 -10.59
N SER A 88 0.45 4.68 -10.08
CA SER A 88 0.10 3.27 -10.30
C SER A 88 -1.06 3.18 -11.28
N LEU A 89 -0.82 2.50 -12.39
CA LEU A 89 -1.79 2.18 -13.43
C LEU A 89 -2.29 0.76 -13.18
N GLN A 90 -3.57 0.63 -12.88
CA GLN A 90 -4.18 -0.66 -12.57
C GLN A 90 -5.41 -0.90 -13.43
N PRO A 91 -5.65 -2.13 -13.90
CA PRO A 91 -6.89 -2.45 -14.59
C PRO A 91 -8.09 -2.35 -13.63
N ALA A 92 -9.12 -1.63 -14.05
CA ALA A 92 -10.42 -1.65 -13.40
C ALA A 92 -11.16 -2.96 -13.69
N ILE A 93 -10.98 -3.50 -14.90
CA ILE A 93 -11.57 -4.76 -15.38
C ILE A 93 -10.46 -5.65 -15.91
N TRP A 94 -10.26 -6.81 -15.28
CA TRP A 94 -9.17 -7.73 -15.63
C TRP A 94 -9.43 -8.54 -16.90
N ALA A 95 -10.69 -8.73 -17.28
CA ALA A 95 -11.05 -9.41 -18.52
C ALA A 95 -10.57 -8.65 -19.78
N ASP A 96 -10.39 -7.34 -19.69
CA ASP A 96 -9.99 -6.48 -20.82
C ASP A 96 -8.48 -6.15 -20.84
N LEU A 97 -7.66 -6.87 -20.08
CA LEU A 97 -6.27 -6.50 -19.84
C LEU A 97 -5.43 -6.40 -21.13
N SER A 98 -5.64 -7.28 -22.10
CA SER A 98 -4.94 -7.24 -23.40
C SER A 98 -5.34 -6.04 -24.28
N ARG A 99 -6.54 -5.48 -24.09
CA ARG A 99 -6.96 -4.24 -24.77
C ARG A 99 -6.35 -3.02 -24.07
N LEU A 100 -6.38 -3.01 -22.74
CA LEU A 100 -5.74 -1.96 -21.94
C LEU A 100 -4.23 -1.89 -22.21
N SER A 101 -3.53 -3.02 -22.23
CA SER A 101 -2.08 -3.06 -22.44
C SER A 101 -1.67 -2.49 -23.80
N ARG A 102 -2.44 -2.75 -24.87
CA ARG A 102 -2.20 -2.16 -26.20
C ARG A 102 -2.38 -0.65 -26.22
N ARG A 103 -3.39 -0.12 -25.53
CA ARG A 103 -3.61 1.33 -25.41
C ARG A 103 -2.48 2.00 -24.65
N LEU A 104 -2.12 1.44 -23.50
CA LEU A 104 -1.02 1.94 -22.67
C LEU A 104 0.33 1.80 -23.38
N SER A 105 0.56 0.75 -24.16
CA SER A 105 1.74 0.57 -25.01
C SER A 105 1.93 1.77 -25.94
N GLY A 106 0.86 2.21 -26.63
CA GLY A 106 0.92 3.40 -27.49
C GLY A 106 1.21 4.70 -26.72
N LEU A 107 0.64 4.86 -25.53
CA LEU A 107 0.86 6.06 -24.69
C LEU A 107 2.27 6.12 -24.08
N LEU A 108 2.84 4.96 -23.74
CA LEU A 108 4.12 4.85 -23.06
C LEU A 108 5.29 4.60 -24.01
N GLY A 109 5.03 4.31 -25.29
CA GLY A 109 6.07 3.88 -26.24
C GLY A 109 6.76 2.57 -25.82
N ARG A 110 6.10 1.73 -25.01
CA ARG A 110 6.63 0.45 -24.51
C ARG A 110 5.98 -0.71 -25.25
N GLU A 111 6.70 -1.83 -25.37
CA GLU A 111 6.18 -3.05 -25.99
C GLU A 111 4.97 -3.60 -25.19
N ALA A 112 3.92 -4.04 -25.89
CA ALA A 112 2.65 -4.39 -25.27
C ALA A 112 2.74 -5.61 -24.32
N GLY A 113 3.62 -6.57 -24.61
CA GLY A 113 3.91 -7.70 -23.73
C GLY A 113 4.55 -7.24 -22.41
N SER A 114 5.52 -6.34 -22.47
CA SER A 114 6.12 -5.70 -21.30
C SER A 114 5.10 -4.95 -20.44
N VAL A 115 4.23 -4.14 -21.06
CA VAL A 115 3.15 -3.43 -20.36
C VAL A 115 2.18 -4.41 -19.71
N LEU A 116 1.76 -5.46 -20.43
CA LEU A 116 0.88 -6.49 -19.91
C LEU A 116 1.49 -7.19 -18.68
N SER A 117 2.76 -7.60 -18.78
CA SER A 117 3.50 -8.20 -17.68
C SER A 117 3.59 -7.27 -16.46
N ALA A 118 3.82 -5.98 -16.67
CA ALA A 118 3.86 -5.00 -15.60
C ALA A 118 2.49 -4.79 -14.93
N LEU A 119 1.40 -4.75 -15.70
CA LEU A 119 0.03 -4.64 -15.15
C LEU A 119 -0.36 -5.85 -14.29
N HIS A 120 0.21 -7.02 -14.55
CA HIS A 120 0.02 -8.22 -13.72
C HIS A 120 0.76 -8.19 -12.39
N ARG A 121 1.72 -7.28 -12.18
CA ARG A 121 2.50 -7.21 -10.94
C ARG A 121 1.66 -6.68 -9.77
N PRO A 122 2.06 -6.97 -8.51
CA PRO A 122 1.48 -6.32 -7.36
C PRO A 122 1.62 -4.80 -7.46
N GLY A 123 0.51 -4.08 -7.28
CA GLY A 123 0.47 -2.62 -7.48
C GLY A 123 0.38 -2.17 -8.94
N GLY A 124 0.28 -3.09 -9.91
CA GLY A 124 0.15 -2.79 -11.33
C GLY A 124 1.41 -2.18 -11.96
N LEU A 125 1.22 -1.43 -13.05
CA LEU A 125 2.31 -0.73 -13.71
C LEU A 125 2.58 0.58 -12.96
N ILE A 126 3.77 0.70 -12.35
CA ILE A 126 4.17 1.89 -11.60
C ILE A 126 5.07 2.78 -12.48
N LEU A 127 4.71 4.05 -12.57
CA LEU A 127 5.53 5.13 -13.11
C LEU A 127 6.08 5.92 -11.92
N PRO A 128 7.40 5.93 -11.69
CA PRO A 128 7.98 6.68 -10.59
C PRO A 128 7.90 8.18 -10.85
N ALA A 129 7.95 8.96 -9.77
CA ALA A 129 8.09 10.41 -9.85
C ALA A 129 9.22 10.83 -10.81
N GLY A 130 8.88 11.68 -11.80
CA GLY A 130 9.80 12.13 -12.84
C GLY A 130 9.81 11.28 -14.12
N ASP A 131 9.01 10.20 -14.21
CA ASP A 131 8.83 9.45 -15.45
C ASP A 131 8.28 10.40 -16.56
N PRO A 132 8.89 10.42 -17.76
CA PRO A 132 8.51 11.35 -18.83
C PRO A 132 7.08 11.16 -19.33
N HIS A 133 6.45 10.01 -19.04
CA HIS A 133 5.08 9.72 -19.47
C HIS A 133 4.01 10.13 -18.45
N HIS A 134 4.38 10.72 -17.32
CA HIS A 134 3.42 11.07 -16.26
C HIS A 134 2.28 11.97 -16.73
N GLU A 135 2.59 13.09 -17.39
CA GLU A 135 1.58 14.04 -17.83
C GLU A 135 0.64 13.42 -18.88
N THR A 136 1.20 12.65 -19.81
CA THR A 136 0.44 11.92 -20.84
C THR A 136 -0.55 10.95 -20.21
N VAL A 137 -0.11 10.17 -19.22
CA VAL A 137 -0.98 9.19 -18.54
C VAL A 137 -2.05 9.89 -17.69
N GLN A 138 -1.69 10.95 -16.95
CA GLN A 138 -2.67 11.72 -16.18
C GLN A 138 -3.73 12.33 -17.10
N THR A 139 -3.32 12.88 -18.24
CA THR A 139 -4.22 13.45 -19.24
C THR A 139 -5.16 12.40 -19.80
N ALA A 140 -4.62 11.24 -20.22
CA ALA A 140 -5.42 10.13 -20.72
C ALA A 140 -6.42 9.60 -19.68
N ALA A 141 -6.00 9.51 -18.41
CA ALA A 141 -6.88 9.09 -17.32
C ALA A 141 -8.01 10.11 -17.07
N ARG A 142 -7.73 11.42 -17.08
CA ARG A 142 -8.74 12.49 -16.96
C ARG A 142 -9.70 12.52 -18.15
N GLN A 143 -9.22 12.15 -19.33
CA GLN A 143 -10.04 11.96 -20.54
C GLN A 143 -10.85 10.66 -20.52
N GLY A 144 -10.77 9.88 -19.43
CA GLY A 144 -11.61 8.71 -19.22
C GLY A 144 -11.13 7.46 -19.95
N LEU A 145 -9.82 7.22 -20.01
CA LEU A 145 -9.26 5.99 -20.58
C LEU A 145 -9.97 4.74 -20.00
N PRO A 146 -10.81 4.03 -20.78
CA PRO A 146 -11.70 3.01 -20.22
C PRO A 146 -10.91 1.83 -19.66
N GLY A 147 -11.32 1.36 -18.48
CA GLY A 147 -10.73 0.21 -17.82
C GLY A 147 -9.45 0.48 -17.04
N LEU A 148 -9.05 1.76 -16.87
CA LEU A 148 -7.88 2.14 -16.08
C LEU A 148 -8.29 2.81 -14.75
N ASN A 149 -7.71 2.33 -13.66
CA ASN A 149 -7.63 3.04 -12.38
C ASN A 149 -6.24 3.69 -12.28
N LEU A 150 -6.21 5.00 -12.05
CA LEU A 150 -4.98 5.74 -11.80
C LEU A 150 -4.92 6.11 -10.31
N ILE A 151 -3.87 5.66 -9.63
CA ILE A 151 -3.64 5.92 -8.21
C ILE A 151 -2.34 6.68 -8.07
N SER A 152 -2.36 7.83 -7.41
CA SER A 152 -1.15 8.58 -7.07
C SER A 152 -0.73 8.28 -5.64
N ALA A 153 0.58 8.13 -5.41
CA ALA A 153 1.13 8.10 -4.07
C ALA A 153 2.38 8.97 -3.99
N ASP A 154 2.54 9.63 -2.86
CA ASP A 154 3.73 10.42 -2.58
C ASP A 154 4.83 9.51 -2.00
N PRO A 155 5.95 9.30 -2.70
CA PRO A 155 7.01 8.39 -2.28
C PRO A 155 7.66 8.79 -0.95
N ALA A 156 7.61 10.07 -0.56
CA ALA A 156 8.25 10.53 0.67
C ALA A 156 7.42 10.31 1.94
N THR A 157 6.12 10.04 1.78
CA THR A 157 5.20 9.68 2.87
C THR A 157 4.63 8.27 2.70
N ALA A 158 4.97 7.60 1.60
CA ALA A 158 4.53 6.25 1.28
C ALA A 158 5.00 5.25 2.34
N LEU A 159 4.07 4.35 2.68
CA LEU A 159 4.33 3.18 3.48
C LEU A 159 4.34 1.95 2.57
N TYR A 160 5.28 1.05 2.85
CA TYR A 160 5.53 -0.16 2.06
C TYR A 160 5.33 -1.38 2.93
N ASP A 161 4.72 -2.40 2.35
CA ASP A 161 4.71 -3.74 2.94
C ASP A 161 5.59 -4.65 2.10
N LEU A 162 6.24 -5.61 2.76
CA LEU A 162 7.08 -6.61 2.12
C LEU A 162 6.30 -7.91 1.98
N PHE A 163 6.24 -8.43 0.76
CA PHE A 163 5.56 -9.67 0.45
C PHE A 163 6.53 -10.71 -0.09
N PRO A 164 6.36 -12.00 0.26
CA PRO A 164 7.10 -13.07 -0.36
C PRO A 164 6.62 -13.30 -1.80
N THR A 165 7.55 -13.39 -2.75
CA THR A 165 7.28 -13.72 -4.16
C THR A 165 7.32 -15.22 -4.42
N ARG A 166 7.64 -16.02 -3.40
CA ARG A 166 7.69 -17.48 -3.43
C ARG A 166 7.40 -18.03 -2.04
N MET A 167 7.22 -19.34 -1.96
CA MET A 167 7.17 -20.00 -0.66
C MET A 167 8.55 -19.88 0.04
N LEU A 168 8.52 -19.42 1.29
CA LEU A 168 9.63 -19.31 2.23
C LEU A 168 9.66 -20.52 3.16
N GLY A 169 10.83 -21.14 3.28
CA GLY A 169 11.05 -22.17 4.30
C GLY A 169 10.95 -21.61 5.72
N PRO A 170 10.71 -22.45 6.75
CA PRO A 170 10.68 -22.00 8.14
C PRO A 170 11.93 -21.25 8.59
N SER A 171 13.11 -21.70 8.14
CA SER A 171 14.40 -21.05 8.44
C SER A 171 14.54 -19.68 7.78
N GLU A 172 14.09 -19.54 6.53
CA GLU A 172 14.10 -18.27 5.79
C GLU A 172 13.18 -17.25 6.46
N ARG A 173 11.97 -17.68 6.85
CA ARG A 173 11.07 -16.84 7.63
C ARG A 173 11.69 -16.39 8.94
N ALA A 174 12.27 -17.31 9.70
CA ALA A 174 12.90 -16.97 10.98
C ALA A 174 14.04 -15.95 10.79
N ALA A 175 14.83 -16.07 9.72
CA ALA A 175 15.88 -15.10 9.38
C ALA A 175 15.30 -13.73 8.99
N ILE A 176 14.27 -13.71 8.16
CA ILE A 176 13.56 -12.49 7.75
C ILE A 176 12.94 -11.81 8.98
N THR A 177 12.16 -12.53 9.78
CA THR A 177 11.55 -12.02 11.01
C THR A 177 12.60 -11.45 11.95
N ARG A 178 13.71 -12.15 12.19
CA ARG A 178 14.80 -11.65 13.06
C ARG A 178 15.38 -10.32 12.56
N HIS A 179 15.56 -10.18 11.25
CA HIS A 179 16.03 -8.93 10.66
C HIS A 179 14.98 -7.82 10.72
N LEU A 180 13.70 -8.16 10.57
CA LEU A 180 12.59 -7.21 10.61
C LEU A 180 12.25 -6.75 12.04
N CYS A 181 12.48 -7.59 13.06
CA CYS A 181 12.35 -7.19 14.46
C CYS A 181 13.22 -5.98 14.80
N ALA A 182 14.39 -5.83 14.16
CA ALA A 182 15.27 -4.68 14.35
C ALA A 182 14.69 -3.36 13.81
N PHE A 183 13.62 -3.42 13.02
CA PHE A 183 12.90 -2.27 12.48
C PHE A 183 11.57 -2.00 13.22
N GLU A 184 11.32 -2.70 14.33
CA GLU A 184 10.09 -2.58 15.15
C GLU A 184 8.79 -2.76 14.34
N THR A 185 8.88 -3.49 13.22
CA THR A 185 7.72 -3.72 12.36
C THR A 185 7.11 -5.07 12.67
N ALA A 186 5.85 -5.08 13.09
CA ALA A 186 5.08 -6.29 13.31
C ALA A 186 4.41 -6.71 11.99
N SER A 187 4.51 -8.00 11.62
CA SER A 187 3.61 -8.57 10.62
C SER A 187 2.23 -8.72 11.25
N GLY A 188 1.20 -8.07 10.70
CA GLY A 188 -0.17 -8.21 11.18
C GLY A 188 -0.78 -9.59 10.89
N GLY A 189 -0.10 -10.43 10.08
CA GLY A 189 -0.54 -11.76 9.65
C GLY A 189 -1.72 -11.74 8.67
N LEU A 190 -2.56 -10.72 8.72
CA LEU A 190 -3.81 -10.60 7.97
C LEU A 190 -3.61 -10.44 6.46
N THR A 191 -2.59 -9.70 6.04
CA THR A 191 -2.37 -9.34 4.63
C THR A 191 -1.48 -10.33 3.87
N GLY A 192 -0.82 -11.25 4.59
CA GLY A 192 0.25 -12.10 4.04
C GLY A 192 1.61 -11.39 3.90
N ALA A 193 1.72 -10.13 4.31
CA ALA A 193 3.00 -9.42 4.35
C ALA A 193 3.90 -9.94 5.49
N VAL A 194 5.19 -10.08 5.22
CA VAL A 194 6.20 -10.42 6.24
C VAL A 194 6.67 -9.19 7.03
N ALA A 195 6.51 -8.00 6.47
CA ALA A 195 6.74 -6.72 7.13
C ALA A 195 5.66 -5.73 6.69
N GLU A 196 5.17 -4.93 7.62
CA GLU A 196 4.10 -3.99 7.38
C GLU A 196 4.50 -2.56 7.79
N GLY A 197 4.15 -1.58 6.96
CA GLY A 197 4.21 -0.16 7.32
C GLY A 197 5.62 0.44 7.31
N LEU A 198 6.51 -0.07 6.46
CA LEU A 198 7.86 0.45 6.33
C LEU A 198 7.85 1.80 5.61
N SER A 199 8.54 2.81 6.16
CA SER A 199 8.88 4.00 5.39
C SER A 199 9.86 3.66 4.26
N ALA A 200 9.97 4.51 3.24
CA ALA A 200 10.86 4.26 2.10
C ALA A 200 12.33 3.95 2.51
N PRO A 201 12.97 4.69 3.45
CA PRO A 201 14.33 4.37 3.89
C PRO A 201 14.44 3.01 4.60
N LEU A 202 13.47 2.67 5.45
CA LEU A 202 13.45 1.38 6.15
C LEU A 202 13.24 0.23 5.16
N CYS A 203 12.32 0.41 4.22
CA CYS A 203 12.07 -0.54 3.14
C CYS A 203 13.32 -0.77 2.30
N GLN A 204 14.02 0.29 1.88
CA GLN A 204 15.27 0.18 1.13
C GLN A 204 16.35 -0.56 1.92
N GLY A 205 16.52 -0.22 3.20
CA GLY A 205 17.48 -0.89 4.08
C GLY A 205 17.17 -2.38 4.28
N ALA A 206 15.90 -2.73 4.46
CA ALA A 206 15.45 -4.12 4.56
C ALA A 206 15.69 -4.88 3.26
N MET A 207 15.29 -4.32 2.11
CA MET A 207 15.45 -4.94 0.79
C MET A 207 16.94 -5.11 0.41
N ALA A 208 17.81 -4.18 0.78
CA ALA A 208 19.25 -4.30 0.53
C ALA A 208 19.87 -5.47 1.30
N LYS A 209 19.46 -5.68 2.56
CA LYS A 209 19.91 -6.81 3.39
C LYS A 209 19.31 -8.15 2.96
N LEU A 210 18.07 -8.14 2.47
CA LEU A 210 17.29 -9.33 2.13
C LEU A 210 17.17 -9.57 0.61
N ARG A 211 18.13 -9.08 -0.19
CA ARG A 211 18.05 -9.07 -1.68
C ARG A 211 17.70 -10.42 -2.34
N ASN A 212 18.10 -11.54 -1.73
CA ASN A 212 17.90 -12.89 -2.25
C ASN A 212 16.76 -13.65 -1.56
N ALA A 213 16.05 -13.00 -0.64
CA ALA A 213 14.98 -13.64 0.13
C ALA A 213 13.70 -13.86 -0.68
N GLY A 214 13.65 -13.41 -1.95
CA GLY A 214 12.43 -13.50 -2.76
C GLY A 214 11.31 -12.62 -2.19
N LEU A 215 11.63 -11.36 -1.89
CA LEU A 215 10.69 -10.38 -1.38
C LEU A 215 10.42 -9.31 -2.44
N ILE A 216 9.23 -8.73 -2.39
CA ILE A 216 8.86 -7.51 -3.12
C ILE A 216 8.31 -6.48 -2.15
N ALA A 217 8.71 -5.23 -2.34
CA ALA A 217 8.15 -4.09 -1.64
C ALA A 217 6.99 -3.51 -2.43
N VAL A 218 5.83 -3.31 -1.79
CA VAL A 218 4.65 -2.76 -2.44
C VAL A 218 4.10 -1.60 -1.61
N ASN A 219 4.01 -0.42 -2.22
CA ASN A 219 3.39 0.76 -1.61
C ASN A 219 1.93 0.45 -1.27
N ARG A 220 1.54 0.69 -0.01
CA ARG A 220 0.18 0.45 0.52
C ARG A 220 -0.93 1.10 -0.30
N ALA A 221 -0.68 2.30 -0.83
CA ALA A 221 -1.65 3.00 -1.67
C ALA A 221 -1.98 2.21 -2.95
N PHE A 222 -1.01 1.45 -3.47
CA PHE A 222 -1.13 0.67 -4.70
C PHE A 222 -1.59 -0.76 -4.45
N GLN A 223 -1.59 -1.24 -3.21
CA GLN A 223 -2.05 -2.60 -2.91
C GLN A 223 -3.54 -2.76 -3.19
N ARG A 224 -3.90 -3.85 -3.86
CA ARG A 224 -5.28 -4.25 -4.08
C ARG A 224 -5.45 -5.71 -3.71
N PHE A 225 -6.31 -5.95 -2.73
CA PHE A 225 -6.57 -7.27 -2.19
C PHE A 225 -7.81 -7.89 -2.82
N GLU A 226 -7.77 -9.21 -2.91
CA GLU A 226 -8.93 -10.05 -3.09
C GLU A 226 -9.23 -10.70 -1.74
N LEU A 227 -10.51 -10.76 -1.40
CA LEU A 227 -10.97 -11.36 -0.17
C LEU A 227 -11.58 -12.72 -0.47
N HIS A 228 -11.06 -13.74 0.20
CA HIS A 228 -11.39 -15.14 -0.03
C HIS A 228 -12.04 -15.73 1.20
N LEU A 229 -13.21 -16.34 1.04
CA LEU A 229 -13.87 -17.14 2.07
C LEU A 229 -13.20 -18.50 2.15
N VAL A 230 -12.65 -18.84 3.31
CA VAL A 230 -11.89 -20.10 3.53
C VAL A 230 -12.59 -21.05 4.48
N ALA A 231 -13.45 -20.54 5.37
CA ALA A 231 -14.25 -21.36 6.27
C ALA A 231 -15.44 -20.54 6.79
N VAL A 232 -16.40 -21.24 7.39
CA VAL A 232 -17.54 -20.65 8.09
C VAL A 232 -17.69 -21.32 9.46
N SER A 233 -18.16 -20.57 10.45
CA SER A 233 -18.53 -21.14 11.73
C SER A 233 -19.91 -21.79 11.64
N GLY A 234 -20.00 -23.08 11.96
CA GLY A 234 -21.27 -23.80 11.94
C GLY A 234 -21.69 -24.24 10.54
N TRP A 235 -22.98 -24.58 10.39
CA TRP A 235 -23.55 -25.04 9.13
C TRP A 235 -23.95 -23.86 8.26
N VAL A 236 -23.74 -23.96 6.94
CA VAL A 236 -24.24 -22.96 5.99
C VAL A 236 -25.76 -23.09 5.91
N GLY A 237 -26.46 -22.25 6.66
CA GLY A 237 -27.92 -22.12 6.56
C GLY A 237 -28.33 -21.52 5.21
N ARG A 238 -29.62 -21.67 4.87
CA ARG A 238 -30.21 -21.12 3.64
C ARG A 238 -29.93 -19.61 3.48
N ASP A 239 -30.09 -18.85 4.56
CA ASP A 239 -29.88 -17.39 4.52
C ASP A 239 -28.42 -17.02 4.22
N LEU A 240 -27.46 -17.79 4.75
CA LEU A 240 -26.04 -17.57 4.46
C LEU A 240 -25.70 -17.96 3.02
N ALA A 241 -26.22 -19.09 2.53
CA ALA A 241 -26.05 -19.48 1.14
C ALA A 241 -26.66 -18.44 0.18
N ASP A 242 -27.80 -17.86 0.54
CA ASP A 242 -28.48 -16.81 -0.23
C ASP A 242 -27.68 -15.52 -0.23
N PHE A 243 -27.14 -15.14 0.93
CA PHE A 243 -26.21 -14.03 1.06
C PHE A 243 -24.97 -14.20 0.16
N LEU A 244 -24.30 -15.35 0.25
CA LEU A 244 -23.10 -15.64 -0.54
C LEU A 244 -23.39 -15.71 -2.04
N ALA A 245 -24.51 -16.30 -2.44
CA ALA A 245 -24.93 -16.37 -3.84
C ALA A 245 -25.20 -14.96 -4.40
N LEU A 246 -25.89 -14.11 -3.64
CA LEU A 246 -26.14 -12.72 -4.03
C LEU A 246 -24.83 -11.93 -4.13
N ARG A 247 -23.91 -12.13 -3.19
CA ARG A 247 -22.63 -11.40 -3.12
C ARG A 247 -21.67 -11.74 -4.25
N THR A 248 -21.62 -13.02 -4.63
CA THR A 248 -20.63 -13.56 -5.57
C THR A 248 -21.18 -13.79 -6.98
N GLY A 249 -22.51 -13.84 -7.14
CA GLY A 249 -23.18 -14.28 -8.36
C GLY A 249 -23.09 -15.79 -8.63
N GLN A 250 -22.59 -16.59 -7.67
CA GLN A 250 -22.44 -18.04 -7.82
C GLN A 250 -23.66 -18.80 -7.29
N PRO A 251 -23.96 -20.01 -7.81
CA PRO A 251 -25.10 -20.79 -7.34
C PRO A 251 -24.90 -21.26 -5.89
N ARG A 252 -26.01 -21.40 -5.15
CA ARG A 252 -26.01 -21.83 -3.73
C ARG A 252 -25.22 -23.10 -3.45
N ALA A 253 -25.31 -24.08 -4.35
CA ALA A 253 -24.61 -25.37 -4.25
C ALA A 253 -23.09 -25.20 -4.11
N ARG A 254 -22.52 -24.10 -4.60
CA ARG A 254 -21.09 -23.79 -4.46
C ARG A 254 -20.65 -23.53 -3.01
N PHE A 255 -21.60 -23.24 -2.13
CA PHE A 255 -21.33 -22.94 -0.71
C PHE A 255 -21.67 -24.09 0.23
N GLU A 256 -22.13 -25.23 -0.29
CA GLU A 256 -22.38 -26.43 0.53
C GLU A 256 -21.09 -26.98 1.14
N VAL A 257 -19.97 -26.83 0.43
CA VAL A 257 -18.64 -27.23 0.88
C VAL A 257 -17.69 -26.05 0.69
N ILE A 258 -17.41 -25.34 1.77
CA ILE A 258 -16.38 -24.29 1.81
C ILE A 258 -15.11 -24.92 2.35
N SER A 259 -14.03 -24.88 1.57
CA SER A 259 -12.74 -25.43 1.95
C SER A 259 -11.63 -24.39 1.82
N PRO A 260 -10.64 -24.38 2.74
CA PRO A 260 -9.42 -23.59 2.55
C PRO A 260 -8.62 -23.96 1.28
N THR A 261 -8.87 -25.14 0.71
CA THR A 261 -8.20 -25.64 -0.50
C THR A 261 -8.91 -25.28 -1.80
N ASP A 262 -10.11 -24.71 -1.72
CA ASP A 262 -10.88 -24.22 -2.87
C ASP A 262 -11.72 -23.01 -2.40
N PRO A 263 -11.07 -21.88 -2.07
CA PRO A 263 -11.73 -20.76 -1.44
C PRO A 263 -12.59 -19.96 -2.42
N VAL A 264 -13.64 -19.32 -1.90
CA VAL A 264 -14.55 -18.50 -2.72
C VAL A 264 -14.15 -17.04 -2.65
N VAL A 265 -13.95 -16.41 -3.82
CA VAL A 265 -13.71 -14.97 -3.89
C VAL A 265 -15.01 -14.22 -3.55
N LEU A 266 -15.01 -13.47 -2.44
CA LEU A 266 -16.14 -12.64 -2.01
C LEU A 266 -16.09 -11.25 -2.63
N ASP A 267 -14.90 -10.66 -2.63
CA ASP A 267 -14.68 -9.27 -2.99
C ASP A 267 -13.32 -9.11 -3.65
N THR A 268 -13.21 -8.12 -4.54
CA THR A 268 -11.97 -7.88 -5.28
C THR A 268 -11.60 -6.40 -5.32
N ALA A 269 -10.33 -6.12 -5.63
CA ALA A 269 -9.79 -4.78 -5.74
C ALA A 269 -9.94 -3.93 -4.47
N LEU A 270 -9.91 -4.56 -3.29
CA LEU A 270 -10.04 -3.88 -2.01
C LEU A 270 -8.76 -3.12 -1.67
N THR A 271 -8.89 -1.88 -1.18
CA THR A 271 -7.75 -1.16 -0.58
C THR A 271 -7.37 -1.82 0.74
N HIS A 272 -6.15 -1.55 1.23
CA HIS A 272 -5.69 -2.12 2.50
C HIS A 272 -6.65 -1.84 3.67
N ALA A 273 -7.18 -0.63 3.81
CA ALA A 273 -8.10 -0.27 4.88
C ALA A 273 -9.46 -1.00 4.76
N VAL A 274 -10.05 -1.00 3.56
CA VAL A 274 -11.35 -1.66 3.30
C VAL A 274 -11.24 -3.17 3.48
N ALA A 275 -10.14 -3.77 3.01
CA ALA A 275 -9.87 -5.20 3.17
C ALA A 275 -9.88 -5.62 4.65
N ARG A 276 -9.24 -4.82 5.53
CA ARG A 276 -9.23 -5.08 6.97
C ARG A 276 -10.62 -4.94 7.59
N GLN A 277 -11.36 -3.91 7.21
CA GLN A 277 -12.71 -3.71 7.70
C GLN A 277 -13.62 -4.88 7.31
N PHE A 278 -13.58 -5.30 6.05
CA PHE A 278 -14.36 -6.46 5.58
C PHE A 278 -13.97 -7.75 6.31
N CYS A 279 -12.67 -8.00 6.55
CA CYS A 279 -12.27 -9.15 7.36
C CYS A 279 -12.90 -9.12 8.77
N ALA A 280 -12.97 -7.95 9.40
CA ALA A 280 -13.59 -7.80 10.73
C ALA A 280 -15.12 -7.99 10.66
N ASP A 281 -15.78 -7.37 9.68
CA ASP A 281 -17.23 -7.45 9.49
C ASP A 281 -17.68 -8.89 9.19
N TYR A 282 -16.96 -9.59 8.32
CA TYR A 282 -17.24 -10.98 7.99
C TYR A 282 -16.95 -11.92 9.16
N ALA A 283 -15.88 -11.69 9.92
CA ALA A 283 -15.62 -12.47 11.13
C ALA A 283 -16.74 -12.31 12.17
N ALA A 284 -17.34 -11.12 12.28
CA ALA A 284 -18.45 -10.85 13.21
C ALA A 284 -19.72 -11.67 12.91
N ILE A 285 -19.89 -12.11 11.65
CA ILE A 285 -21.00 -13.00 11.23
C ILE A 285 -20.54 -14.46 11.02
N GLY A 286 -19.36 -14.83 11.53
CA GLY A 286 -18.88 -16.20 11.50
C GLY A 286 -18.23 -16.64 10.17
N LEU A 287 -17.86 -15.70 9.31
CA LEU A 287 -17.16 -15.99 8.05
C LEU A 287 -15.65 -15.79 8.23
N PHE A 288 -14.88 -16.86 8.03
CA PHE A 288 -13.43 -16.81 8.09
C PHE A 288 -12.87 -16.50 6.71
N THR A 289 -12.21 -15.36 6.60
CA THR A 289 -11.69 -14.84 5.33
C THR A 289 -10.17 -14.75 5.34
N ARG A 290 -9.58 -14.72 4.14
CA ARG A 290 -8.17 -14.43 3.90
C ARG A 290 -8.01 -13.36 2.84
N LEU A 291 -7.02 -12.50 3.01
CA LEU A 291 -6.63 -11.52 2.01
C LEU A 291 -5.55 -12.10 1.09
N HIS A 292 -5.70 -11.86 -0.20
CA HIS A 292 -4.72 -12.20 -1.22
C HIS A 292 -4.33 -10.92 -1.96
N LEU A 293 -3.05 -10.51 -1.90
CA LEU A 293 -2.58 -9.37 -2.69
C LEU A 293 -2.57 -9.73 -4.17
N ARG A 294 -3.30 -8.96 -4.97
CA ARG A 294 -3.38 -9.21 -6.42
C ARG A 294 -2.02 -9.04 -7.09
N GLY A 295 -1.73 -9.91 -8.06
CA GLY A 295 -0.49 -9.90 -8.83
C GLY A 295 0.68 -10.62 -8.16
N LEU A 296 0.54 -11.06 -6.91
CA LEU A 296 1.48 -12.02 -6.34
C LEU A 296 1.20 -13.42 -6.90
N PRO A 297 2.25 -14.24 -7.11
CA PRO A 297 2.06 -15.64 -7.46
C PRO A 297 1.30 -16.36 -6.34
N ARG A 298 0.34 -17.19 -6.75
CA ARG A 298 -0.43 -18.04 -5.84
C ARG A 298 0.47 -19.17 -5.32
N ASN A 299 0.63 -19.28 -4.01
CA ASN A 299 1.46 -20.32 -3.36
C ASN A 299 0.89 -20.65 -1.96
N ALA A 300 1.44 -21.61 -1.21
CA ALA A 300 0.85 -21.99 0.08
C ALA A 300 0.79 -20.85 1.12
N GLU A 301 1.60 -19.80 0.95
CA GLU A 301 1.64 -18.59 1.79
C GLU A 301 0.77 -17.46 1.25
N ASN A 302 0.29 -17.65 0.04
CA ASN A 302 -0.68 -16.83 -0.65
C ASN A 302 -1.70 -17.76 -1.38
N PRO A 303 -2.43 -18.63 -0.62
CA PRO A 303 -3.06 -19.81 -1.20
C PRO A 303 -4.42 -19.52 -1.82
N ILE A 304 -4.56 -19.87 -3.10
CA ILE A 304 -5.81 -20.31 -3.74
C ILE A 304 -5.39 -21.37 -4.76
N ARG A 305 -5.60 -22.65 -4.45
CA ARG A 305 -5.76 -23.66 -5.49
C ARG A 305 -7.24 -23.89 -5.71
#